data_AF-A0A5E5BGU3-F1
#
_entry.id   AF-A0A5E5BGU3-F1
#
_cell.length_a   1.000
_cell.length_b   1.000
_cell.length_c   1.000
_cell.angle_alpha   90.00
_cell.angle_beta   90.00
_cell.angle_gamma   90.00
#
_symmetry.space_group_name_H-M   'P 1'
#
loop_
_entity.id
_entity.type
_entity.pdbx_description
1 polymer ?
#
loop_
_entity_poly.entity_id
_entity_poly.type
_entity_poly.pdbx_seq_one_letter_code
_entity_poly.pdbx_strand_id
1 'polypeptide(L)'
;MYSIDECFLDRTGVERDLQAYGQSIRKQVLQWLGLPTCVGIAPTKTLAKLANHTAKKNIERDWAGVCNLSQLDTHVQAALMARIDVGEVWGVGRRLAKALGAMGVHSALDLRRAPAQGLCVRLPLWKWSRHAQT
;
A
#
# COMPACT_ATOMS: atom_id res chain seq x y z
N MET A 1 -9.45 -13.25 -4.40
CA MET A 1 -9.21 -12.59 -5.71
C MET A 1 -9.83 -11.20 -5.65
N TYR A 2 -9.11 -10.13 -6.00
CA TYR A 2 -9.63 -8.75 -5.94
C TYR A 2 -10.08 -8.25 -7.32
N SER A 3 -9.22 -8.42 -8.32
CA SER A 3 -9.51 -8.23 -9.75
C SER A 3 -8.84 -9.34 -10.57
N ILE A 4 -8.91 -9.23 -11.89
CA ILE A 4 -8.24 -10.17 -12.81
C ILE A 4 -6.70 -10.09 -12.70
N ASP A 5 -6.17 -8.90 -12.42
CA ASP A 5 -4.74 -8.59 -12.37
C ASP A 5 -4.19 -8.38 -10.95
N GLU A 6 -5.05 -8.40 -9.93
CA GLU A 6 -4.65 -8.17 -8.54
C GLU A 6 -5.26 -9.20 -7.57
N CYS A 7 -4.41 -9.73 -6.69
CA CYS A 7 -4.82 -10.58 -5.59
C CYS A 7 -4.10 -10.20 -4.29
N PHE A 8 -4.75 -10.48 -3.17
CA PHE A 8 -4.14 -10.43 -1.84
C PHE A 8 -3.86 -11.87 -1.39
N LEU A 9 -2.71 -12.07 -0.76
CA LEU A 9 -2.32 -13.34 -0.17
C LEU A 9 -2.15 -13.15 1.34
N ASP A 10 -2.85 -13.95 2.13
CA ASP A 10 -2.58 -14.03 3.57
C ASP A 10 -1.32 -14.86 3.79
N ARG A 11 -0.47 -14.36 4.69
CA ARG A 11 0.85 -14.87 5.04
C ARG A 11 0.86 -15.57 6.40
N THR A 12 -0.23 -15.53 7.15
CA THR A 12 -0.30 -16.11 8.50
C THR A 12 0.22 -17.56 8.49
N GLY A 13 1.27 -17.82 9.27
CA GLY A 13 1.94 -19.14 9.34
C GLY A 13 3.06 -19.40 8.33
N VAL A 14 3.43 -18.43 7.49
CA VAL A 14 4.57 -18.58 6.56
C VAL A 14 5.86 -18.05 7.19
N GLU A 15 6.70 -18.96 7.66
CA GLU A 15 8.08 -18.69 8.13
C GLU A 15 9.07 -18.72 6.95
N ARG A 16 9.00 -17.70 6.09
CA ARG A 16 9.95 -17.53 4.97
C ARG A 16 10.38 -16.08 4.85
N ASP A 17 11.55 -15.86 4.25
CA ASP A 17 11.92 -14.53 3.76
C ASP A 17 10.90 -14.11 2.68
N LEU A 18 10.11 -13.11 3.03
CA LEU A 18 9.01 -12.63 2.20
C LEU A 18 9.49 -11.86 0.98
N GLN A 19 10.66 -11.23 1.09
CA GLN A 19 11.24 -10.52 -0.03
C GLN A 19 11.69 -11.53 -1.09
N ALA A 20 12.42 -12.57 -0.69
CA ALA A 20 12.79 -13.68 -1.56
C ALA A 20 11.56 -14.40 -2.14
N TYR A 21 10.53 -14.63 -1.31
CA TYR A 21 9.29 -15.26 -1.76
C TYR A 21 8.52 -14.40 -2.76
N GLY A 22 8.46 -13.08 -2.56
CA GLY A 22 7.87 -12.16 -3.53
C GLY A 22 8.61 -12.20 -4.88
N GLN A 23 9.95 -12.29 -4.85
CA GLN A 23 10.75 -12.39 -6.06
C GLN A 23 10.52 -13.72 -6.80
N SER A 24 10.39 -14.83 -6.08
CA SER A 24 10.11 -16.13 -6.69
C SER A 24 8.73 -16.14 -7.37
N ILE A 25 7.71 -15.56 -6.74
CA ILE A 25 6.37 -15.40 -7.35
C ILE A 25 6.46 -14.62 -8.65
N ARG A 26 7.13 -13.46 -8.66
CA ARG A 26 7.28 -12.63 -9.87
C ARG A 26 7.99 -13.38 -10.99
N LYS A 27 9.08 -14.06 -10.66
CA LYS A 27 9.83 -14.88 -11.61
C LYS A 27 8.96 -15.98 -12.20
N GLN A 28 8.17 -16.66 -11.36
CA GLN A 28 7.27 -17.72 -11.80
C GLN A 28 6.20 -17.20 -12.76
N VAL A 29 5.55 -16.08 -12.41
CA VAL A 29 4.53 -15.44 -13.26
C VAL A 29 5.12 -14.99 -14.59
N LEU A 30 6.32 -14.38 -14.57
CA LEU A 30 7.01 -13.97 -15.78
C LEU A 30 7.35 -15.18 -16.67
N GLN A 31 7.82 -16.27 -16.07
CA GLN A 31 8.19 -17.49 -16.79
C GLN A 31 6.97 -18.17 -17.45
N TRP A 32 5.84 -18.21 -16.76
CA TRP A 32 4.66 -18.96 -17.23
C TRP A 32 3.74 -18.14 -18.13
N LEU A 33 3.60 -16.84 -17.85
CA LEU A 33 2.64 -15.98 -18.54
C LEU A 33 3.31 -14.90 -19.40
N GLY A 34 4.63 -14.67 -19.25
CA GLY A 34 5.33 -13.58 -19.95
C GLY A 34 4.99 -12.18 -19.42
N LEU A 35 4.28 -12.08 -18.29
CA LEU A 35 3.77 -10.81 -17.76
C LEU A 35 4.64 -10.31 -16.59
N PRO A 36 5.17 -9.08 -16.65
CA PRO A 36 5.86 -8.49 -15.51
C PRO A 36 4.85 -8.14 -14.42
N THR A 37 5.14 -8.54 -13.19
CA THR A 37 4.31 -8.25 -12.01
C THR A 37 5.10 -7.51 -10.94
N CYS A 38 4.40 -6.95 -9.95
CA CYS A 38 4.98 -6.35 -8.74
C CYS A 38 4.34 -6.99 -7.51
N VAL A 39 5.06 -6.99 -6.38
CA VAL A 39 4.60 -7.54 -5.11
C VAL A 39 4.81 -6.50 -4.01
N GLY A 40 3.72 -6.17 -3.31
CA GLY A 40 3.74 -5.34 -2.10
C GLY A 40 3.47 -6.17 -0.86
N ILE A 41 4.31 -6.05 0.16
CA ILE A 41 4.20 -6.77 1.43
C ILE A 41 4.07 -5.75 2.56
N ALA A 42 3.01 -5.90 3.37
CA ALA A 42 2.78 -5.09 4.56
C ALA A 42 1.80 -5.79 5.52
N PRO A 43 1.58 -5.24 6.74
CA PRO A 43 0.71 -5.87 7.74
C PRO A 43 -0.79 -5.78 7.44
N THR A 44 -1.23 -4.83 6.62
CA THR A 44 -2.65 -4.64 6.25
C THR A 44 -2.79 -4.54 4.73
N LYS A 45 -3.97 -4.87 4.19
CA LYS A 45 -4.24 -4.81 2.74
C LYS A 45 -3.98 -3.42 2.15
N THR A 46 -4.40 -2.36 2.84
CA THR A 46 -4.17 -0.98 2.38
C THR A 46 -2.67 -0.67 2.28
N LEU A 47 -1.90 -1.04 3.31
CA LEU A 47 -0.45 -0.85 3.28
C LEU A 47 0.22 -1.76 2.23
N ALA A 48 -0.28 -2.96 2.01
CA ALA A 48 0.27 -3.87 1.01
C ALA A 48 0.03 -3.34 -0.41
N LYS A 49 -1.14 -2.73 -0.66
CA LYS A 49 -1.43 -2.06 -1.94
C LYS A 49 -0.59 -0.79 -2.12
N LEU A 50 -0.35 -0.04 -1.04
CA LEU A 50 0.59 1.09 -1.04
C LEU A 50 2.02 0.62 -1.36
N ALA A 51 2.48 -0.47 -0.74
CA ALA A 51 3.77 -1.10 -1.03
C ALA A 51 3.88 -1.54 -2.49
N ASN A 52 2.81 -2.08 -3.07
CA ASN A 52 2.81 -2.47 -4.47
C ASN A 52 2.89 -1.24 -5.39
N HIS A 53 2.22 -0.14 -5.02
CA HIS A 53 2.32 1.13 -5.74
C HIS A 53 3.76 1.67 -5.72
N THR A 54 4.44 1.65 -4.57
CA THR A 54 5.84 2.09 -4.47
C THR A 54 6.78 1.19 -5.27
N ALA A 55 6.56 -0.13 -5.25
CA ALA A 55 7.30 -1.09 -6.07
C ALA A 55 7.15 -0.81 -7.56
N LYS A 56 5.93 -0.50 -8.03
CA LYS A 56 5.64 -0.23 -9.45
C LYS A 56 6.23 1.10 -9.92
N LYS A 57 6.24 2.12 -9.07
CA LYS A 57 6.72 3.46 -9.39
C LYS A 57 8.24 3.63 -9.20
N ASN A 58 8.94 2.61 -8.69
CA ASN A 58 10.38 2.63 -8.40
C ASN A 58 10.83 3.87 -7.60
N ILE A 59 10.04 4.29 -6.62
CA ILE A 59 10.17 5.63 -6.02
C ILE A 59 11.49 5.86 -5.26
N GLU A 60 12.22 4.81 -4.83
CA GLU A 60 13.47 4.98 -4.07
C GLU A 60 14.58 3.94 -4.23
N ARG A 61 14.35 2.75 -4.82
CA ARG A 61 15.38 1.72 -4.94
C ARG A 61 15.13 0.85 -6.15
N ASP A 62 16.16 0.14 -6.56
CA ASP A 62 16.04 -1.05 -7.40
C ASP A 62 15.37 -2.18 -6.59
N TRP A 63 14.10 -1.97 -6.24
CA TRP A 63 13.26 -2.92 -5.52
C TRP A 63 13.05 -4.20 -6.32
N ALA A 64 13.49 -4.21 -7.58
CA ALA A 64 13.24 -5.26 -8.56
C ALA A 64 11.77 -5.72 -8.46
N GLY A 65 10.83 -4.78 -8.44
CA GLY A 65 9.38 -5.03 -8.35
C GLY A 65 8.85 -5.69 -7.07
N VAL A 66 9.61 -5.80 -5.98
CA VAL A 66 9.12 -6.26 -4.66
C VAL A 66 9.41 -5.21 -3.59
N CYS A 67 8.37 -4.69 -2.94
CA CYS A 67 8.51 -3.79 -1.80
C CYS A 67 7.94 -4.43 -0.54
N ASN A 68 8.78 -4.61 0.48
CA ASN A 68 8.36 -5.01 1.81
C ASN A 68 8.41 -3.83 2.77
N LEU A 69 7.25 -3.18 2.98
CA LEU A 69 7.15 -2.05 3.90
C LEU A 69 7.43 -2.45 5.35
N SER A 70 7.16 -3.70 5.74
CA SER A 70 7.37 -4.18 7.11
C SER A 70 8.83 -4.32 7.50
N GLN A 71 9.74 -4.46 6.54
CA GLN A 71 11.19 -4.57 6.78
C GLN A 71 11.91 -3.21 6.72
N LEU A 72 11.21 -2.15 6.34
CA LEU A 72 11.80 -0.82 6.26
C LEU A 72 11.81 -0.13 7.62
N ASP A 73 12.86 0.63 7.89
CA ASP A 73 12.92 1.54 9.03
C ASP A 73 11.74 2.51 9.02
N THR A 74 11.22 2.82 10.20
CA THR A 74 10.07 3.73 10.36
C THR A 74 10.31 5.10 9.71
N HIS A 75 11.55 5.61 9.75
CA HIS A 75 11.91 6.87 9.10
C HIS A 75 11.82 6.76 7.57
N VAL A 76 12.29 5.65 6.99
CA VAL A 76 12.21 5.38 5.54
C VAL A 76 10.76 5.19 5.11
N GLN A 77 9.96 4.45 5.88
CA GLN A 77 8.52 4.32 5.64
C GLN A 77 7.84 5.69 5.63
N ALA A 78 8.16 6.56 6.59
CA ALA A 78 7.58 7.90 6.67
C ALA A 78 7.99 8.76 5.45
N ALA A 79 9.27 8.74 5.06
CA ALA A 79 9.76 9.45 3.89
C ALA A 79 9.04 8.99 2.60
N LEU A 80 8.89 7.68 2.40
CA LEU A 80 8.14 7.11 1.29
C LEU A 80 6.67 7.58 1.29
N MET A 81 6.00 7.47 2.44
CA MET A 81 4.59 7.86 2.58
C MET A 81 4.37 9.37 2.40
N ALA A 82 5.36 10.21 2.72
CA ALA A 82 5.28 11.66 2.51
C ALA A 82 5.25 12.05 1.03
N ARG A 83 5.81 11.20 0.16
CA ARG A 83 5.90 11.44 -1.30
C ARG A 83 4.69 10.92 -2.07
N ILE A 84 3.79 10.20 -1.41
CA ILE A 84 2.60 9.62 -2.03
C ILE A 84 1.42 10.55 -1.72
N ASP A 85 0.77 11.06 -2.76
CA ASP A 85 -0.43 11.87 -2.62
C ASP A 85 -1.54 11.07 -1.92
N VAL A 86 -2.31 11.74 -1.05
CA VAL A 86 -3.37 11.10 -0.28
C VAL A 86 -4.43 10.44 -1.17
N GLY A 87 -4.66 10.95 -2.39
CA GLY A 87 -5.58 10.39 -3.38
C GLY A 87 -5.09 9.09 -4.01
N GLU A 88 -3.81 8.76 -3.91
CA GLU A 88 -3.25 7.48 -4.35
C GLU A 88 -3.44 6.37 -3.30
N VAL A 89 -3.81 6.74 -2.07
CA VAL A 89 -4.09 5.76 -1.01
C VAL A 89 -5.39 5.03 -1.33
N TRP A 90 -5.32 3.70 -1.34
CA TRP A 90 -6.46 2.86 -1.69
C TRP A 90 -7.69 3.16 -0.84
N GLY A 91 -8.80 3.45 -1.52
CA GLY A 91 -10.07 3.89 -0.94
C GLY A 91 -10.28 5.41 -0.99
N VAL A 92 -9.23 6.24 -1.14
CA VAL A 92 -9.36 7.69 -1.12
C VAL A 92 -9.81 8.15 -2.50
N GLY A 93 -11.13 8.20 -2.70
CA GLY A 93 -11.70 8.74 -3.92
C GLY A 93 -11.50 10.25 -4.04
N ARG A 94 -11.67 10.79 -5.25
CA ARG A 94 -11.51 12.22 -5.58
C ARG A 94 -12.21 13.18 -4.60
N ARG A 95 -13.43 12.86 -4.17
CA ARG A 95 -14.18 13.67 -3.21
C ARG A 95 -13.53 13.68 -1.82
N LEU A 96 -13.04 12.52 -1.38
CA LEU A 96 -12.36 12.38 -0.09
C LEU A 96 -11.00 13.07 -0.12
N ALA A 97 -10.23 12.90 -1.19
CA ALA A 97 -8.95 13.59 -1.38
C ALA A 97 -9.11 15.11 -1.30
N LYS A 98 -10.13 15.69 -1.97
CA LYS A 98 -10.42 17.13 -1.87
C LYS A 98 -10.75 17.57 -0.45
N ALA A 99 -11.55 16.79 0.27
CA ALA A 99 -11.94 17.12 1.64
C ALA A 99 -10.75 17.01 2.62
N LEU A 100 -9.90 15.99 2.45
CA LEU A 100 -8.65 15.83 3.19
C LEU A 100 -7.66 16.97 2.90
N GLY A 101 -7.54 17.37 1.63
CA GLY A 101 -6.72 18.52 1.24
C GLY A 101 -7.19 19.83 1.88
N ALA A 102 -8.50 20.05 2.00
CA ALA A 102 -9.03 21.21 2.73
C ALA A 102 -8.72 21.18 4.24
N MET A 103 -8.36 20.01 4.79
CA MET A 103 -7.93 19.81 6.17
C MET A 103 -6.38 19.82 6.31
N GLY A 104 -5.64 20.13 5.25
CA GLY A 104 -4.17 20.11 5.24
C GLY A 104 -3.55 18.72 5.13
N VAL A 105 -4.33 17.69 4.79
CA VAL A 105 -3.87 16.32 4.59
C VAL A 105 -3.64 16.09 3.10
N HIS A 106 -2.37 16.08 2.68
CA HIS A 106 -1.99 15.99 1.27
C HIS A 106 -1.25 14.70 0.92
N SER A 107 -0.60 14.06 1.90
CA SER A 107 0.15 12.83 1.69
C SER A 107 -0.42 11.62 2.45
N ALA A 108 0.03 10.42 2.05
CA ALA A 108 -0.26 9.19 2.79
C ALA A 108 0.30 9.25 4.23
N LEU A 109 1.41 9.95 4.45
CA LEU A 109 1.96 10.18 5.78
C LEU A 109 1.05 11.07 6.63
N ASP A 110 0.54 12.16 6.05
CA ASP A 110 -0.38 13.06 6.74
C ASP A 110 -1.65 12.31 7.16
N LEU A 111 -2.18 11.47 6.27
CA LEU A 111 -3.34 10.65 6.55
C LEU A 111 -3.07 9.66 7.70
N ARG A 112 -1.88 9.05 7.74
CA ARG A 112 -1.45 8.16 8.83
C ARG A 112 -1.33 8.89 10.17
N ARG A 113 -0.90 10.15 10.16
CA ARG A 113 -0.72 10.98 11.37
C ARG A 113 -2.00 11.68 11.82
N ALA A 114 -3.00 11.81 10.95
CA ALA A 114 -4.22 12.51 11.27
C ALA A 114 -5.04 11.78 12.36
N PRO A 115 -5.56 12.49 13.37
CA PRO A 115 -6.31 11.88 14.45
C PRO A 115 -7.66 11.33 13.93
N ALA A 116 -7.91 10.04 14.22
CA ALA A 116 -9.10 9.32 13.75
C ALA A 116 -10.42 10.00 14.14
N GLN A 117 -10.49 10.62 15.33
CA GLN A 117 -11.68 11.33 15.80
C GLN A 117 -12.00 12.58 14.97
N GLY A 118 -10.98 13.36 14.59
CA GLY A 118 -11.16 14.57 13.78
C GLY A 118 -11.63 14.27 12.35
N LEU A 119 -11.19 13.12 11.82
CA LEU A 119 -11.55 12.63 10.49
C LEU A 119 -12.96 12.02 10.46
N CYS A 120 -13.32 11.20 11.46
CA CYS A 120 -14.61 10.49 11.53
C CYS A 120 -15.81 11.43 11.69
N VAL A 121 -15.65 12.55 12.40
CA VAL A 121 -16.72 13.54 12.60
C VAL A 121 -17.06 14.31 11.31
N ARG A 122 -16.09 14.51 10.43
CA ARG A 122 -16.24 15.32 9.21
C ARG A 122 -16.41 14.50 7.93
N LEU A 123 -16.02 13.23 7.95
CA LEU A 123 -16.03 12.35 6.79
C LEU A 123 -16.63 10.99 7.18
N PRO A 124 -17.53 10.39 6.38
CA PRO A 124 -18.12 9.08 6.67
C PRO A 124 -17.11 7.95 6.41
N LEU A 125 -16.00 7.96 7.15
CA LEU A 125 -14.86 7.05 7.02
C LEU A 125 -15.15 5.65 7.55
N TRP A 126 -16.27 5.44 8.25
CA TRP A 126 -16.72 4.10 8.63
C TRP A 126 -17.10 3.24 7.41
N LYS A 127 -17.40 3.84 6.25
CA LYS A 127 -17.51 3.10 4.97
C LYS A 127 -16.15 2.58 4.47
N TRP A 128 -15.06 3.15 4.98
CA TRP A 128 -13.68 2.91 4.58
C TRP A 128 -13.01 1.77 5.38
N SER A 129 -13.34 1.64 6.68
CA SER A 129 -12.62 0.69 7.55
C SER A 129 -12.87 -0.79 7.23
N ARG A 130 -14.00 -1.13 6.59
CA ARG A 130 -14.35 -2.52 6.25
C ARG A 130 -13.37 -3.18 5.27
N HIS A 131 -12.65 -2.40 4.49
CA HIS A 131 -11.66 -2.92 3.53
C HIS A 131 -10.22 -2.83 4.03
N ALA A 132 -9.95 -1.97 5.02
CA ALA A 132 -8.59 -1.64 5.47
C ALA A 132 -8.03 -2.53 6.60
N GLN A 133 -8.89 -3.24 7.34
CA GLN A 133 -8.53 -3.94 8.58
C GLN A 133 -8.46 -5.47 8.51
N THR A 134 -8.76 -6.10 7.37
CA THR A 134 -8.56 -7.54 7.17
C THR A 134 -7.56 -7.80 6.08
#